data_AF-A0A925RY36-F1
#
_entry.id   AF-A0A925RY36-F1
#
_cell.length_a   1.000
_cell.length_b   1.000
_cell.length_c   1.000
_cell.angle_alpha   90.00
_cell.angle_beta   90.00
_cell.angle_gamma   90.00
#
_symmetry.space_group_name_H-M   'P 1'
#
loop_
_entity.id
_entity.type
_entity.pdbx_description
1 polymer ?
#
loop_
_entity_poly.entity_id
_entity_poly.type
_entity_poly.pdbx_seq_one_letter_code
_entity_poly.pdbx_strand_id
1 'polypeptide(L)'
;MRRTGDRFHGRVHGAAPACAYPGCAEPGEFRAPGRGHRRHGFDGPGDYRWLCLDHVREFNAGYNFFAGMSTDEIYEAQRPYAGWERETRAFAANGADRPPRWADFADPLDAISARFRE
;
A
#
# COMPACT_ATOMS: atom_id res chain seq x y z
N MET A 1 -7.85 34.51 7.79
CA MET A 1 -8.70 33.35 7.41
C MET A 1 -8.04 32.07 7.90
N ARG A 2 -8.60 31.35 8.88
CA ARG A 2 -8.17 29.96 9.15
C ARG A 2 -8.61 29.13 7.96
N ARG A 3 -7.66 28.56 7.20
CA ARG A 3 -8.00 27.46 6.28
C ARG A 3 -8.50 26.33 7.18
N THR A 4 -9.80 26.06 7.14
CA THR A 4 -10.34 24.82 7.70
C THR A 4 -9.62 23.69 6.98
N GLY A 5 -8.78 22.96 7.71
CA GLY A 5 -8.13 21.78 7.17
C GLY A 5 -9.21 20.88 6.59
N ASP A 6 -9.01 20.43 5.36
CA ASP A 6 -9.94 19.56 4.69
C ASP A 6 -10.20 18.32 5.57
N ARG A 7 -11.47 17.99 5.80
CA ARG A 7 -11.87 16.84 6.62
C ARG A 7 -11.48 15.51 6.00
N PHE A 8 -11.18 15.51 4.69
CA PHE A 8 -10.88 14.30 3.95
C PHE A 8 -9.39 14.18 3.69
N HIS A 9 -8.74 13.27 4.42
CA HIS A 9 -7.37 12.89 4.14
C HIS A 9 -7.25 12.37 2.70
N GLY A 10 -6.26 12.86 1.97
CA GLY A 10 -6.02 12.47 0.58
C GLY A 10 -6.87 13.19 -0.47
N ARG A 11 -7.71 14.16 -0.11
CA ARG A 11 -8.33 15.06 -1.10
C ARG A 11 -7.27 15.99 -1.67
N VAL A 12 -7.27 16.15 -3.00
CA VAL A 12 -6.47 17.11 -3.73
C VAL A 12 -7.39 18.00 -4.56
N HIS A 13 -7.60 19.24 -4.11
CA HIS A 13 -8.44 20.20 -4.82
C HIS A 13 -7.87 20.50 -6.21
N GLY A 14 -8.74 20.51 -7.22
CA GLY A 14 -8.37 20.82 -8.60
C GLY A 14 -7.46 19.78 -9.26
N ALA A 15 -7.39 18.55 -8.73
CA ALA A 15 -6.55 17.50 -9.29
C ALA A 15 -7.00 17.05 -10.69
N ALA A 16 -8.31 17.03 -10.94
CA ALA A 16 -8.88 16.86 -12.26
C ALA A 16 -10.13 17.74 -12.43
N PRO A 17 -10.37 18.27 -13.65
CA PRO A 17 -11.54 19.11 -13.92
C PRO A 17 -12.86 18.36 -13.77
N ALA A 18 -12.87 17.04 -13.97
CA ALA A 18 -14.04 16.18 -13.82
C ALA A 18 -13.66 14.79 -13.30
N CYS A 19 -14.63 14.13 -12.69
CA CYS A 19 -14.55 12.75 -12.23
C CYS A 19 -14.36 11.79 -13.41
N ALA A 20 -13.50 10.79 -13.25
CA ALA A 20 -13.26 9.74 -14.25
C ALA A 20 -14.38 8.67 -14.33
N TYR A 21 -15.46 8.83 -13.56
CA TYR A 21 -16.63 7.97 -13.66
C TYR A 21 -17.50 8.39 -14.86
N PRO A 22 -17.97 7.46 -15.71
CA PRO A 22 -18.72 7.79 -16.92
C PRO A 22 -19.97 8.61 -16.60
N GLY A 23 -20.13 9.77 -17.25
CA GLY A 23 -21.30 10.64 -17.07
C GLY A 23 -21.29 11.52 -15.81
N CYS A 24 -20.23 11.52 -15.02
CA CYS A 24 -20.11 12.37 -13.84
C CYS A 24 -19.42 13.71 -14.17
N ALA A 25 -20.05 14.83 -13.82
CA ALA A 25 -19.50 16.18 -14.01
C ALA A 25 -18.86 16.78 -12.75
N GLU A 26 -18.93 16.07 -11.61
CA GLU A 26 -18.34 16.52 -10.34
C GLU A 26 -16.80 16.59 -10.43
N PRO A 27 -16.14 17.44 -9.62
CA PRO A 27 -14.68 17.55 -9.64
C PRO A 27 -14.01 16.25 -9.19
N GLY A 28 -12.95 15.87 -9.89
CA GLY A 28 -12.12 14.73 -9.54
C GLY A 28 -11.06 15.15 -8.52
N GLU A 29 -11.26 14.80 -7.25
CA GLU A 29 -10.39 15.25 -6.15
C GLU A 29 -9.75 14.10 -5.38
N PHE A 30 -10.19 12.87 -5.61
CA PHE A 30 -9.71 11.67 -4.92
C PHE A 30 -9.03 10.72 -5.89
N ARG A 31 -7.79 10.34 -5.58
CA ARG A 31 -7.01 9.42 -6.40
C ARG A 31 -7.47 7.98 -6.15
N ALA A 32 -7.69 7.23 -7.23
CA ALA A 32 -7.97 5.80 -7.22
C ALA A 32 -7.09 5.07 -8.26
N PRO A 33 -6.85 3.76 -8.10
CA PRO A 33 -6.22 2.95 -9.15
C PRO A 33 -6.94 3.08 -10.49
N GLY A 34 -6.16 3.14 -11.57
CA GLY A 34 -6.68 3.13 -12.93
C GLY A 34 -7.38 1.81 -13.25
N ARG A 35 -8.22 1.81 -14.30
CA ARG A 35 -9.00 0.62 -14.71
C ARG A 35 -8.12 -0.58 -15.08
N GLY A 36 -6.89 -0.33 -15.56
CA GLY A 36 -5.93 -1.38 -15.90
C GLY A 36 -5.20 -1.99 -14.70
N HIS A 37 -5.46 -1.51 -13.47
CA HIS A 37 -4.81 -1.98 -12.23
C HIS A 37 -3.27 -2.02 -12.27
N ARG A 38 -2.63 -1.29 -13.19
CA ARG A 38 -1.17 -1.23 -13.28
C ARG A 38 -0.63 -0.59 -12.01
N ARG A 39 0.06 -1.38 -11.20
CA ARG A 39 0.73 -0.93 -9.97
C ARG A 39 2.01 -0.17 -10.34
N HIS A 40 2.47 0.64 -9.40
CA HIS A 40 3.82 1.20 -9.51
C HIS A 40 4.84 0.07 -9.46
N GLY A 41 5.94 0.22 -10.21
CA GLY A 41 6.99 -0.78 -10.27
C GLY A 41 8.29 -0.17 -10.80
N PHE A 42 9.22 -1.04 -11.19
CA PHE A 42 10.49 -0.64 -11.77
C PHE A 42 10.30 0.22 -13.03
N ASP A 43 9.31 -0.12 -13.86
CA ASP A 43 9.00 0.56 -15.12
C ASP A 43 8.25 1.89 -14.94
N GLY A 44 8.05 2.36 -13.71
CA GLY A 44 7.52 3.70 -13.41
C GLY A 44 6.22 3.72 -12.59
N PRO A 45 5.55 4.88 -12.55
CA PRO A 45 4.32 5.05 -11.78
C PRO A 45 3.18 4.20 -12.35
N GLY A 46 2.38 3.63 -11.46
CA GLY A 46 1.16 2.92 -11.85
C GLY A 46 0.13 3.82 -12.52
N ASP A 47 -0.95 3.21 -13.02
CA ASP A 47 -2.08 3.96 -13.57
C ASP A 47 -2.99 4.44 -12.45
N TYR A 48 -3.42 5.70 -12.54
CA TYR A 48 -4.34 6.30 -11.58
C TYR A 48 -5.41 7.11 -12.29
N ARG A 49 -6.56 7.26 -11.64
CA ARG A 49 -7.66 8.12 -12.05
C ARG A 49 -8.14 8.97 -10.88
N TRP A 50 -8.80 10.07 -11.20
CA TRP A 50 -9.38 10.98 -10.20
C TRP A 50 -10.90 10.83 -10.16
N LEU A 51 -11.44 10.65 -8.96
CA LEU A 51 -12.87 10.46 -8.71
C LEU A 51 -13.39 11.57 -7.79
N CYS A 52 -14.69 11.85 -7.87
CA CYS A 52 -15.38 12.66 -6.87
C CYS A 52 -15.59 11.85 -5.57
N LEU A 53 -16.11 12.51 -4.54
CA LEU A 53 -16.31 11.90 -3.22
C LEU A 53 -17.24 10.67 -3.27
N ASP A 54 -18.30 10.73 -4.07
CA ASP A 54 -19.29 9.64 -4.12
C ASP A 54 -18.73 8.42 -4.84
N HIS A 55 -18.06 8.64 -5.99
CA HIS A 55 -17.49 7.54 -6.75
C HIS A 55 -16.26 6.91 -6.11
N VAL A 56 -15.46 7.65 -5.33
CA VAL A 56 -14.37 7.02 -4.57
C VAL A 56 -14.91 6.14 -3.44
N ARG A 57 -16.05 6.52 -2.84
CA ARG A 57 -16.73 5.69 -1.83
C ARG A 57 -17.30 4.42 -2.45
N GLU A 58 -17.97 4.53 -3.59
CA GLU A 58 -18.46 3.37 -4.35
C GLU A 58 -17.30 2.44 -4.73
N PHE A 59 -16.20 2.99 -5.23
CA PHE A 59 -15.00 2.22 -5.58
C PHE A 59 -14.42 1.47 -4.37
N ASN A 60 -14.29 2.15 -3.23
CA ASN A 60 -13.74 1.54 -2.01
C ASN A 60 -14.69 0.50 -1.41
N ALA A 61 -16.01 0.69 -1.51
CA ALA A 61 -17.00 -0.27 -1.04
C ALA A 61 -16.93 -1.60 -1.80
N GLY A 62 -16.48 -1.59 -3.06
CA GLY A 62 -16.25 -2.79 -3.85
C GLY A 62 -14.92 -3.52 -3.57
N TYR A 63 -14.04 -2.97 -2.73
CA TYR A 63 -12.74 -3.57 -2.46
C TYR A 63 -12.85 -4.68 -1.41
N ASN A 64 -12.42 -5.88 -1.76
CA ASN A 64 -12.28 -7.01 -0.84
C ASN A 64 -10.81 -7.47 -0.80
N PHE A 65 -10.13 -7.21 0.33
CA PHE A 65 -8.74 -7.63 0.54
C PHE A 65 -8.56 -9.15 0.51
N PHE A 66 -9.56 -9.90 0.98
CA PHE A 66 -9.52 -11.37 1.06
C PHE A 66 -10.03 -12.07 -0.22
N ALA A 67 -10.31 -11.31 -1.28
CA ALA A 67 -10.78 -11.90 -2.53
C ALA A 67 -9.71 -12.84 -3.13
N GLY A 68 -10.08 -14.11 -3.33
CA GLY A 68 -9.20 -15.14 -3.88
C GLY A 68 -8.29 -15.83 -2.85
N MET A 69 -8.37 -15.48 -1.57
CA MET A 69 -7.67 -16.18 -0.50
C MET A 69 -8.46 -17.42 -0.03
N SER A 70 -7.73 -18.46 0.35
CA SER A 70 -8.23 -19.61 1.09
C SER A 70 -8.55 -19.26 2.54
N THR A 71 -9.30 -20.13 3.22
CA THR A 71 -9.64 -19.94 4.63
C THR A 71 -8.38 -19.88 5.52
N ASP A 72 -7.38 -20.74 5.26
CA ASP A 72 -6.13 -20.73 6.01
C ASP A 72 -5.35 -19.43 5.80
N GLU A 73 -5.26 -18.94 4.57
CA GLU A 73 -4.60 -17.65 4.26
C GLU A 73 -5.30 -16.47 4.94
N ILE A 74 -6.63 -16.50 5.02
CA ILE A 74 -7.40 -15.48 5.76
C ILE A 74 -7.09 -15.54 7.26
N TYR A 75 -7.03 -16.75 7.84
CA TYR A 75 -6.68 -16.93 9.25
C TYR A 75 -5.27 -16.44 9.54
N GLU A 76 -4.30 -16.74 8.69
CA GLU A 76 -2.93 -16.23 8.81
C GLU A 76 -2.91 -14.69 8.72
N ALA A 77 -3.58 -14.10 7.74
CA ALA A 77 -3.64 -12.65 7.55
C ALA A 77 -4.34 -11.90 8.71
N GLN A 78 -5.20 -12.55 9.48
CA GLN A 78 -5.89 -11.98 10.64
C GLN A 78 -5.08 -12.07 11.94
N ARG A 79 -3.91 -12.73 11.95
CA ARG A 79 -3.10 -12.86 13.16
C ARG A 79 -2.62 -11.49 13.64
N PRO A 80 -2.51 -11.27 14.96
CA PRO A 80 -2.05 -9.98 15.51
C PRO A 80 -0.67 -9.54 15.01
N TYR A 81 0.15 -10.51 14.62
CA TYR A 81 1.51 -10.31 14.11
C TYR A 81 1.61 -10.47 12.59
N ALA A 82 0.49 -10.61 11.87
CA ALA A 82 0.49 -10.72 10.41
C ALA A 82 1.14 -9.47 9.78
N GLY A 83 2.14 -9.67 8.93
CA GLY A 83 2.97 -8.60 8.36
C GLY A 83 4.03 -8.02 9.30
N TRP A 84 4.09 -8.49 10.55
CA TRP A 84 5.10 -8.19 11.57
C TRP A 84 5.77 -9.46 12.10
N GLU A 85 5.75 -10.56 11.34
CA GLU A 85 6.29 -11.84 11.80
C GLU A 85 7.81 -11.79 12.03
N ARG A 86 8.49 -10.80 11.42
CA ARG A 86 9.93 -10.63 11.54
C ARG A 86 10.29 -9.89 12.82
N GLU A 87 11.30 -10.42 13.53
CA GLU A 87 11.90 -9.76 14.68
C GLU A 87 12.41 -8.36 14.29
N THR A 88 11.79 -7.31 14.84
CA THR A 88 12.36 -5.97 14.79
C THR A 88 13.52 -5.89 15.77
N ARG A 89 14.72 -5.50 15.30
CA ARG A 89 15.87 -5.29 16.19
C ARG A 89 15.50 -4.26 17.25
N ALA A 90 15.54 -4.65 18.53
CA ALA A 90 15.47 -3.68 19.62
C ALA A 90 16.67 -2.73 19.48
N PHE A 91 16.43 -1.42 19.51
CA PHE A 91 17.50 -0.44 19.59
C PHE A 91 18.28 -0.69 20.90
N ALA A 92 19.51 -1.20 20.81
CA ALA A 92 20.35 -1.44 21.98
C ALA A 92 21.10 -0.15 22.34
N ALA A 93 20.91 0.34 23.58
CA ALA A 93 21.58 1.55 24.06
C ALA A 93 23.09 1.36 24.29
N ASN A 94 23.53 0.11 24.51
CA ASN A 94 24.93 -0.22 24.79
C ASN A 94 25.31 -1.52 24.06
N GLY A 95 26.17 -1.45 23.05
CA GLY A 95 26.79 -2.61 22.43
C GLY A 95 26.72 -2.59 20.91
N ALA A 96 27.89 -2.73 20.28
CA ALA A 96 28.13 -2.68 18.84
C ALA A 96 27.06 -3.34 17.97
N ASP A 97 26.86 -2.80 16.76
CA ASP A 97 25.97 -3.31 15.73
C ASP A 97 26.27 -4.79 15.42
N ARG A 98 25.62 -5.70 16.16
CA ARG A 98 25.61 -7.11 15.77
C ARG A 98 24.96 -7.17 14.39
N PRO A 99 25.62 -7.63 13.33
CA PRO A 99 24.97 -7.72 12.03
C PRO A 99 23.73 -8.60 12.16
N PRO A 100 22.63 -8.27 11.46
CA PRO A 100 21.44 -9.11 11.46
C PRO A 100 21.81 -10.52 10.96
N ARG A 101 21.03 -11.53 11.33
CA ARG A 101 21.23 -12.90 10.89
C ARG A 101 20.89 -13.00 9.41
N TRP A 102 21.84 -12.68 8.53
CA TRP A 102 21.62 -12.60 7.09
C TRP A 102 21.09 -13.90 6.47
N ALA A 103 21.43 -15.05 7.06
CA ALA A 103 20.94 -16.37 6.65
C ALA A 103 19.43 -16.60 6.89
N ASP A 104 18.81 -15.83 7.79
CA ASP A 104 17.39 -15.99 8.15
C ASP A 104 16.47 -15.11 7.27
N PHE A 105 17.03 -14.33 6.34
CA PHE A 105 16.25 -13.49 5.43
C PHE A 105 15.69 -14.31 4.27
N ALA A 106 14.40 -14.13 3.98
CA ALA A 106 13.80 -14.61 2.73
C ALA A 106 14.39 -13.81 1.56
N ASP A 107 15.35 -14.42 0.87
CA ASP A 107 16.14 -13.82 -0.20
C ASP A 107 15.93 -14.62 -1.50
N PRO A 108 14.87 -14.30 -2.29
CA PRO A 108 14.50 -15.06 -3.49
C PRO A 108 15.58 -15.06 -4.58
N LEU A 109 16.56 -14.16 -4.49
CA LEU A 109 17.65 -14.02 -5.44
C LEU A 109 18.98 -14.56 -4.89
N ASP A 110 19.01 -15.10 -3.66
CA ASP A 110 20.22 -15.56 -2.98
C ASP A 110 21.34 -14.49 -2.89
N ALA A 111 21.03 -13.21 -3.14
CA ALA A 111 22.00 -12.13 -3.27
C ALA A 111 22.69 -11.75 -1.94
N ILE A 112 22.03 -12.01 -0.83
CA ILE A 112 22.46 -11.81 0.55
C ILE A 112 22.99 -13.14 1.07
N SER A 113 22.18 -14.20 1.02
CA SER A 113 22.48 -15.50 1.66
C SER A 113 23.69 -16.20 1.04
N ALA A 114 23.94 -16.05 -0.27
CA ALA A 114 25.09 -16.68 -0.93
C ALA A 114 26.44 -16.17 -0.41
N ARG A 115 26.51 -14.95 0.14
CA ARG A 115 27.74 -14.36 0.68
C ARG A 115 28.08 -14.82 2.09
N PHE A 116 27.14 -15.48 2.77
CA PHE A 116 27.28 -15.88 4.18
C PHE A 116 27.13 -17.41 4.40
N ARG A 117 27.17 -18.20 3.32
CA ARG A 117 27.29 -19.67 3.37
C ARG A 117 28.76 -20.07 3.60
N GLU A 118 29.20 -20.11 4.85
CA GLU A 118 30.39 -20.86 5.33
C GLU A 118 30.05 -21.57 6.64
#